data_AF-A0A0B2VT54-F1
#
_entry.id   AF-A0A0B2VT54-F1
#
_cell.length_a   1.000
_cell.length_b   1.000
_cell.length_c   1.000
_cell.angle_alpha   90.00
_cell.angle_beta   90.00
_cell.angle_gamma   90.00
#
_symmetry.space_group_name_H-M   'P 1'
#
loop_
_entity.id
_entity.type
_entity.pdbx_description
1 polymer ?
#
loop_
_entity_poly.entity_id
_entity_poly.type
_entity_poly.pdbx_seq_one_letter_code
_entity_poly.pdbx_strand_id
1 'polypeptide(L)'
;MNSRLKLVIVLVLCAAVIHFLLSDCPISPDYSFWSPSLFISAPKTLTILESSKADLTNDLVISVLNTVEHGAVDNSSALSPTSFGNWTYDEVALRTQDSSLELCPMTPPALMGPITVWMDAPSFADLERIYPYLEPGGHGMPSSCRARHRVAIIVPYRDRESHLRTLLHNLHSLLMKQQMDYAIFVVEQIANETFNRAKLMNVGYAEAIKLYDWQCFIFHDVDLLPEDDRNLYSCPDQPRHMSVAVDKFHYRLPYGSIFGGISALTRAQFEKINGFSNDYWGWGGEDDDLSTRRSAEGGGGEEGCGFPPFTGITVGYEMVRLLEKPMLKNT
;
A
#
# COMPACT_ATOMS: atom_id res chain seq x y z
N MET A 1 59.59 -3.89 17.32
CA MET A 1 58.13 -4.14 17.22
C MET A 1 57.87 -5.62 17.50
N ASN A 2 57.14 -5.93 18.57
CA ASN A 2 56.87 -7.30 19.05
C ASN A 2 56.20 -8.15 17.96
N SER A 3 56.61 -9.41 17.78
CA SER A 3 56.05 -10.35 16.79
C SER A 3 54.54 -10.53 16.94
N ARG A 4 54.00 -10.41 18.16
CA ARG A 4 52.54 -10.40 18.39
C ARG A 4 51.85 -9.16 17.84
N LEU A 5 52.50 -8.00 17.90
CA LEU A 5 51.95 -6.73 17.39
C LEU A 5 51.92 -6.72 15.86
N LYS A 6 52.93 -7.33 15.20
CA LYS A 6 52.92 -7.52 13.74
C LYS A 6 51.76 -8.40 13.29
N LEU A 7 51.47 -9.49 14.01
CA LEU A 7 50.35 -10.38 13.68
C LEU A 7 48.99 -9.68 13.84
N VAL A 8 48.80 -8.91 14.91
CA VAL A 8 47.57 -8.14 15.12
C VAL A 8 47.37 -7.09 14.02
N ILE A 9 48.42 -6.36 13.64
CA ILE A 9 48.34 -5.37 12.56
C ILE A 9 47.99 -6.05 11.22
N VAL A 10 48.61 -7.20 10.91
CA VAL A 10 48.30 -7.96 9.69
C VAL A 10 46.85 -8.45 9.69
N LEU A 11 46.34 -8.95 10.82
CA LEU A 11 44.95 -9.42 10.91
C LEU A 11 43.94 -8.27 10.76
N VAL A 12 44.21 -7.10 11.36
CA VAL A 12 43.35 -5.92 11.22
C VAL A 12 43.37 -5.39 9.80
N LEU A 13 44.53 -5.35 9.15
CA LEU A 13 44.63 -4.97 7.74
C LEU A 13 43.95 -5.98 6.82
N CYS A 14 44.07 -7.28 7.09
CA CYS A 14 43.35 -8.31 6.33
C CYS A 14 41.83 -8.19 6.51
N ALA A 15 41.35 -7.95 7.73
CA ALA A 15 39.92 -7.74 7.98
C ALA A 15 39.40 -6.45 7.31
N ALA A 16 40.19 -5.37 7.31
CA ALA A 16 39.84 -4.14 6.62
C ALA A 16 39.84 -4.30 5.09
N VAL A 17 40.78 -5.06 4.53
CA VAL A 17 40.81 -5.39 3.09
C VAL A 17 39.66 -6.32 2.72
N ILE A 18 39.31 -7.31 3.55
CA ILE A 18 38.14 -8.17 3.32
C ILE A 18 36.86 -7.35 3.41
N HIS A 19 36.73 -6.45 4.39
CA HIS A 19 35.57 -5.57 4.48
C HIS A 19 35.50 -4.64 3.26
N PHE A 20 36.62 -4.07 2.81
CA PHE A 20 36.68 -3.23 1.60
C PHE A 20 36.32 -4.02 0.34
N LEU A 21 36.81 -5.25 0.18
CA LEU A 21 36.51 -6.13 -0.96
C LEU A 21 35.09 -6.70 -0.94
N LEU A 22 34.45 -6.78 0.23
CA LEU A 22 33.05 -7.20 0.39
C LEU A 22 32.06 -6.02 0.42
N SER A 23 32.57 -4.78 0.47
CA SER A 23 31.74 -3.56 0.42
C SER A 23 31.46 -3.13 -1.03
N ASP A 24 32.06 -3.79 -2.02
CA ASP A 24 31.66 -3.63 -3.42
C ASP A 24 30.43 -4.51 -3.68
N CYS A 25 29.32 -3.85 -3.98
CA CYS A 25 28.05 -4.41 -4.38
C CYS A 25 28.24 -5.56 -5.42
N PRO A 26 27.93 -6.82 -5.09
CA PRO A 26 27.96 -7.89 -6.08
C PRO A 26 26.74 -7.73 -6.98
N ILE A 27 26.96 -7.08 -8.13
CA ILE A 27 26.13 -7.27 -9.32
C ILE A 27 26.15 -8.77 -9.62
N SER A 28 24.97 -9.39 -9.55
CA SER A 28 24.75 -10.75 -10.06
C SER A 28 25.21 -10.82 -11.52
N PRO A 29 26.21 -11.66 -11.87
CA PRO A 29 26.65 -11.81 -13.24
C PRO A 29 25.88 -12.95 -13.87
N ASP A 30 24.68 -12.68 -14.39
CA ASP A 30 24.07 -13.57 -15.38
C ASP A 30 23.01 -12.83 -16.19
N TYR A 31 23.46 -12.06 -17.19
CA TYR A 31 22.70 -11.86 -18.42
C TYR A 31 23.70 -11.66 -19.57
N SER A 32 24.00 -12.77 -20.25
CA SER A 32 24.63 -12.73 -21.55
C SER A 32 23.55 -12.72 -22.64
N PHE A 33 23.78 -11.86 -23.63
CA PHE A 33 23.37 -12.02 -25.02
C PHE A 33 21.87 -11.81 -25.32
N TRP A 34 21.51 -10.64 -25.87
CA TRP A 34 20.88 -10.48 -27.19
C TRP A 34 20.78 -8.97 -27.50
N SER A 35 21.63 -8.51 -28.40
CA SER A 35 21.39 -7.38 -29.30
C SER A 35 21.74 -7.90 -30.69
N PRO A 36 20.92 -7.62 -31.72
CA PRO A 36 21.16 -6.38 -32.44
C PRO A 36 19.89 -5.65 -32.95
N SER A 37 19.88 -4.34 -32.70
CA SER A 37 19.49 -3.24 -33.61
C SER A 37 18.38 -3.44 -34.64
N LEU A 38 17.37 -2.56 -34.58
CA LEU A 38 16.90 -1.86 -35.77
C LEU A 38 16.39 -0.44 -35.43
N PHE A 39 17.17 0.52 -35.93
CA PHE A 39 16.78 1.92 -36.12
C PHE A 39 15.61 2.00 -37.08
N ILE A 40 14.51 2.69 -36.72
CA ILE A 40 13.68 3.42 -37.69
C ILE A 40 13.28 4.77 -37.08
N SER A 41 13.44 5.80 -37.92
CA SER A 41 13.39 7.23 -37.67
C SER A 41 12.04 7.78 -37.22
N ALA A 42 12.10 8.78 -36.34
CA ALA A 42 11.03 9.76 -36.18
C ALA A 42 10.85 10.62 -37.45
N PRO A 43 9.60 11.01 -37.79
CA PRO A 43 9.35 12.24 -38.52
C PRO A 43 8.74 13.29 -37.59
N LYS A 44 9.42 14.43 -37.53
CA LYS A 44 8.87 15.72 -37.12
C LYS A 44 7.97 16.25 -38.23
N THR A 45 6.70 16.53 -37.96
CA THR A 45 5.96 17.76 -38.32
C THR A 45 4.45 17.54 -38.08
N LEU A 46 3.85 18.34 -37.20
CA LEU A 46 2.40 18.46 -37.11
C LEU A 46 2.03 19.90 -37.51
N THR A 47 1.49 20.03 -38.71
CA THR A 47 0.87 21.26 -39.21
C THR A 47 -0.49 21.46 -38.55
N ILE A 48 -0.67 22.65 -37.97
CA ILE A 48 -1.94 23.14 -37.45
C ILE A 48 -2.86 23.50 -38.63
N LEU A 49 -4.03 22.87 -38.70
CA LEU A 49 -5.17 23.33 -39.50
C LEU A 49 -6.38 23.38 -38.58
N GLU A 50 -6.80 24.59 -38.27
CA GLU A 50 -8.03 24.91 -37.55
C GLU A 50 -9.25 24.87 -38.47
N SER A 51 -10.41 24.63 -37.84
CA SER A 51 -11.78 24.86 -38.32
C SER A 51 -12.42 23.78 -39.23
N SER A 52 -13.28 22.92 -38.68
CA SER A 52 -14.73 23.23 -38.55
C SER A 52 -15.57 22.01 -38.09
N LYS A 53 -16.47 22.27 -37.13
CA LYS A 53 -17.66 21.53 -36.69
C LYS A 53 -17.87 20.07 -37.19
N ALA A 54 -17.80 19.11 -36.27
CA ALA A 54 -18.82 18.06 -36.11
C ALA A 54 -18.67 17.36 -34.75
N ASP A 55 -19.82 17.19 -34.09
CA ASP A 55 -20.10 16.38 -32.93
C ASP A 55 -19.78 14.90 -33.20
N LEU A 56 -19.00 14.22 -32.34
CA LEU A 56 -18.98 12.76 -32.29
C LEU A 56 -18.45 12.22 -30.95
N THR A 57 -19.37 11.57 -30.26
CA THR A 57 -19.21 10.57 -29.22
C THR A 57 -18.36 9.37 -29.66
N ASN A 58 -17.73 8.71 -28.68
CA ASN A 58 -17.07 7.40 -28.70
C ASN A 58 -15.72 7.30 -29.45
N ASP A 59 -14.66 7.02 -28.68
CA ASP A 59 -13.72 5.96 -29.06
C ASP A 59 -13.19 5.23 -27.82
N LEU A 60 -13.57 3.95 -27.76
CA LEU A 60 -13.19 2.87 -26.86
C LEU A 60 -11.76 2.38 -27.17
N VAL A 61 -11.04 1.90 -26.15
CA VAL A 61 -10.12 0.76 -26.33
C VAL A 61 -10.39 -0.29 -25.23
N ILE A 62 -10.77 -1.49 -25.66
CA ILE A 62 -11.13 -2.68 -24.88
C ILE A 62 -9.95 -3.68 -24.79
N SER A 63 -9.85 -4.31 -23.60
CA SER A 63 -9.30 -5.62 -23.17
C SER A 63 -8.08 -6.29 -23.82
N VAL A 64 -7.29 -6.96 -22.96
CA VAL A 64 -6.68 -8.27 -23.27
C VAL A 64 -6.81 -9.22 -22.06
N LEU A 65 -7.56 -10.32 -22.26
CA LEU A 65 -7.43 -11.59 -21.53
C LEU A 65 -6.44 -12.47 -22.31
N ASN A 66 -5.61 -13.25 -21.62
CA ASN A 66 -5.01 -14.45 -22.21
C ASN A 66 -5.24 -15.66 -21.30
N THR A 67 -6.12 -16.52 -21.79
CA THR A 67 -6.27 -17.93 -21.46
C THR A 67 -5.05 -18.74 -21.92
N VAL A 68 -4.63 -19.72 -21.12
CA VAL A 68 -3.96 -20.92 -21.64
C VAL A 68 -4.75 -22.13 -21.12
N GLU A 69 -5.52 -22.76 -22.02
CA GLU A 69 -6.01 -24.13 -21.85
C GLU A 69 -4.93 -25.11 -22.27
N HIS A 70 -4.76 -26.22 -21.52
CA HIS A 70 -4.54 -27.56 -22.08
C HIS A 70 -4.80 -28.65 -21.02
N GLY A 71 -5.73 -29.57 -21.33
CA GLY A 71 -5.77 -30.93 -20.76
C GLY A 71 -7.03 -31.31 -19.96
N ALA A 72 -7.96 -32.01 -20.61
CA ALA A 72 -9.18 -32.57 -20.02
C ALA A 72 -8.92 -33.78 -19.11
N VAL A 73 -9.53 -33.83 -17.90
CA VAL A 73 -10.05 -35.04 -17.22
C VAL A 73 -11.18 -34.66 -16.22
N ASP A 74 -12.37 -35.18 -16.52
CA ASP A 74 -13.50 -35.69 -15.71
C ASP A 74 -14.06 -35.06 -14.40
N ASN A 75 -15.39 -35.26 -14.29
CA ASN A 75 -16.39 -34.83 -13.32
C ASN A 75 -16.02 -34.83 -11.81
N SER A 76 -16.30 -33.71 -11.12
CA SER A 76 -17.16 -33.68 -9.92
C SER A 76 -17.38 -32.26 -9.38
N SER A 77 -18.65 -31.90 -9.18
CA SER A 77 -19.19 -30.91 -8.22
C SER A 77 -18.32 -29.68 -7.88
N ALA A 78 -18.49 -28.58 -8.62
CA ALA A 78 -18.02 -27.26 -8.23
C ALA A 78 -19.20 -26.28 -8.10
N LEU A 79 -19.23 -25.59 -6.97
CA LEU A 79 -20.22 -24.60 -6.55
C LEU A 79 -20.37 -23.47 -7.58
N SER A 80 -21.61 -22.97 -7.74
CA SER A 80 -21.92 -21.81 -8.58
C SER A 80 -21.13 -20.57 -8.12
N PRO A 81 -20.47 -19.84 -9.04
CA PRO A 81 -19.92 -18.53 -8.76
C PRO A 81 -21.07 -17.57 -8.47
N THR A 82 -21.07 -16.95 -7.30
CA THR A 82 -21.96 -15.83 -6.97
C THR A 82 -21.66 -14.67 -7.91
N SER A 83 -22.70 -14.05 -8.46
CA SER A 83 -22.61 -13.03 -9.51
C SER A 83 -21.76 -11.82 -9.09
N PHE A 84 -20.66 -11.60 -9.79
CA PHE A 84 -19.95 -10.33 -9.77
C PHE A 84 -20.74 -9.29 -10.55
N GLY A 85 -21.10 -8.18 -9.90
CA GLY A 85 -21.67 -7.01 -10.57
C GLY A 85 -20.59 -6.32 -11.40
N ASN A 86 -20.91 -5.98 -12.65
CA ASN A 86 -20.08 -5.11 -13.49
C ASN A 86 -20.21 -3.66 -12.98
N TRP A 87 -19.27 -3.23 -12.15
CA TRP A 87 -19.15 -1.83 -11.76
C TRP A 87 -18.32 -1.07 -12.80
N THR A 88 -18.82 0.08 -13.24
CA THR A 88 -18.00 1.03 -14.02
C THR A 88 -17.21 1.92 -13.05
N TYR A 89 -15.98 2.31 -13.40
CA TYR A 89 -15.14 3.18 -12.55
C TYR A 89 -15.83 4.50 -12.17
N ASP A 90 -16.81 4.96 -12.96
CA ASP A 90 -17.60 6.15 -12.69
C ASP A 90 -18.56 6.02 -11.47
N GLU A 91 -18.90 4.80 -11.05
CA GLU A 91 -19.80 4.56 -9.89
C GLU A 91 -19.08 4.58 -8.53
N VAL A 92 -17.73 4.61 -8.52
CA VAL A 92 -16.90 4.54 -7.30
C VAL A 92 -16.01 5.78 -7.16
N ALA A 93 -16.44 6.93 -7.68
CA ALA A 93 -15.75 8.18 -7.42
C ALA A 93 -16.00 8.62 -5.96
N LEU A 94 -14.93 8.64 -5.14
CA LEU A 94 -15.01 9.07 -3.75
C LEU A 94 -15.29 10.58 -3.66
N ARG A 95 -16.19 10.99 -2.76
CA ARG A 95 -16.64 12.37 -2.69
C ARG A 95 -15.56 13.27 -2.09
N THR A 96 -15.30 14.41 -2.70
CA THR A 96 -14.45 15.45 -2.11
C THR A 96 -15.20 16.30 -1.09
N GLN A 97 -14.53 16.70 -0.01
CA GLN A 97 -15.07 17.68 0.93
C GLN A 97 -15.26 19.06 0.30
N ASP A 98 -16.24 19.83 0.79
CA ASP A 98 -16.47 21.20 0.37
C ASP A 98 -15.26 22.09 0.70
N SER A 99 -14.69 22.68 -0.35
CA SER A 99 -13.56 23.61 -0.25
C SER A 99 -13.85 24.88 0.56
N SER A 100 -15.13 25.24 0.75
CA SER A 100 -15.58 26.40 1.51
C SER A 100 -15.45 26.22 3.03
N LEU A 101 -15.39 24.96 3.51
CA LEU A 101 -15.23 24.65 4.92
C LEU A 101 -13.84 25.05 5.42
N GLU A 102 -13.80 25.61 6.62
CA GLU A 102 -12.55 25.84 7.33
C GLU A 102 -11.84 24.52 7.62
N LEU A 103 -10.51 24.56 7.65
CA LEU A 103 -9.72 23.39 8.01
C LEU A 103 -10.00 22.97 9.45
N CYS A 104 -10.09 21.67 9.69
CA CYS A 104 -10.14 21.11 11.04
C CYS A 104 -8.97 21.63 11.88
N PRO A 105 -9.08 21.72 13.22
CA PRO A 105 -7.98 22.17 14.07
C PRO A 105 -6.72 21.31 13.90
N MET A 106 -5.54 21.87 14.14
CA MET A 106 -4.26 21.15 14.01
C MET A 106 -4.17 19.93 14.94
N THR A 107 -4.75 20.06 16.14
CA THR A 107 -4.92 18.95 17.08
C THR A 107 -6.42 18.67 17.19
N PRO A 108 -6.88 17.49 16.75
CA PRO A 108 -8.27 17.12 16.88
C PRO A 108 -8.74 17.22 18.34
N PRO A 109 -9.88 17.85 18.62
CA PRO A 109 -10.29 18.19 19.99
C PRO A 109 -10.80 16.98 20.77
N ALA A 110 -11.10 15.86 20.09
CA ALA A 110 -11.67 14.65 20.66
C ALA A 110 -10.64 13.60 21.10
N LEU A 111 -9.33 13.91 20.98
CA LEU A 111 -8.27 12.99 21.38
C LEU A 111 -8.17 12.91 22.91
N MET A 112 -8.05 11.69 23.43
CA MET A 112 -8.00 11.41 24.87
C MET A 112 -6.68 10.75 25.32
N GLY A 113 -5.85 10.30 24.38
CA GLY A 113 -4.66 9.51 24.65
C GLY A 113 -4.96 8.02 24.67
N PRO A 114 -4.57 7.28 25.72
CA PRO A 114 -4.83 5.85 25.81
C PRO A 114 -6.33 5.53 25.64
N ILE A 115 -6.64 4.58 24.77
CA ILE A 115 -8.00 4.14 24.45
C ILE A 115 -8.18 2.66 24.75
N THR A 116 -9.42 2.26 25.06
CA THR A 116 -9.77 0.84 25.14
C THR A 116 -9.84 0.25 23.74
N VAL A 117 -9.05 -0.80 23.50
CA VAL A 117 -9.14 -1.60 22.27
C VAL A 117 -10.35 -2.52 22.34
N TRP A 118 -11.17 -2.49 21.30
CA TRP A 118 -12.29 -3.41 21.15
C TRP A 118 -11.82 -4.69 20.48
N MET A 119 -12.07 -5.82 21.14
CA MET A 119 -11.69 -7.16 20.65
C MET A 119 -12.89 -7.94 20.10
N ASP A 120 -14.08 -7.36 20.11
CA ASP A 120 -15.23 -7.91 19.42
C ASP A 120 -15.06 -7.76 17.90
N ALA A 121 -15.76 -8.63 17.19
CA ALA A 121 -15.83 -8.62 15.75
C ALA A 121 -17.33 -8.51 15.39
N PRO A 122 -17.91 -7.29 15.34
CA PRO A 122 -19.28 -7.10 14.90
C PRO A 122 -19.44 -7.62 13.46
N SER A 123 -20.66 -8.01 13.06
CA SER A 123 -20.93 -8.34 11.66
C SER A 123 -20.75 -7.10 10.77
N PHE A 124 -20.53 -7.26 9.47
CA PHE A 124 -20.45 -6.11 8.55
C PHE A 124 -21.72 -5.24 8.59
N ALA A 125 -22.91 -5.88 8.67
CA ALA A 125 -24.18 -5.18 8.84
C ALA A 125 -24.26 -4.39 10.16
N ASP A 126 -23.68 -4.91 11.24
CA ASP A 126 -23.58 -4.15 12.50
C ASP A 126 -22.61 -2.99 12.38
N LEU A 127 -21.46 -3.16 11.72
CA LEU A 127 -20.49 -2.08 11.50
C LEU A 127 -21.13 -0.92 10.73
N GLU A 128 -21.91 -1.18 9.69
CA GLU A 128 -22.64 -0.15 8.94
C GLU A 128 -23.65 0.60 9.80
N ARG A 129 -24.35 -0.12 10.68
CA ARG A 129 -25.31 0.46 11.62
C ARG A 129 -24.61 1.30 12.70
N ILE A 130 -23.44 0.87 13.16
CA ILE A 130 -22.63 1.57 14.16
C ILE A 130 -22.00 2.84 13.55
N TYR A 131 -21.64 2.81 12.26
CA TYR A 131 -20.99 3.90 11.55
C TYR A 131 -21.83 4.43 10.37
N PRO A 132 -23.03 4.98 10.64
CA PRO A 132 -23.98 5.38 9.58
C PRO A 132 -23.49 6.57 8.75
N TYR A 133 -22.47 7.28 9.22
CA TYR A 133 -21.85 8.43 8.55
C TYR A 133 -20.86 8.02 7.44
N LEU A 134 -20.48 6.74 7.34
CA LEU A 134 -19.60 6.27 6.28
C LEU A 134 -20.32 6.24 4.94
N GLU A 135 -19.60 6.68 3.92
CA GLU A 135 -20.05 6.63 2.54
C GLU A 135 -19.78 5.24 1.95
N PRO A 136 -20.37 4.88 0.80
CA PRO A 136 -20.02 3.66 0.10
C PRO A 136 -18.51 3.51 -0.06
N GLY A 137 -18.01 2.29 0.14
CA GLY A 137 -16.59 1.99 0.12
C GLY A 137 -15.83 2.31 1.40
N GLY A 138 -16.53 2.63 2.50
CA GLY A 138 -15.92 2.87 3.80
C GLY A 138 -15.20 4.21 3.91
N HIS A 139 -15.54 5.17 3.04
CA HIS A 139 -14.99 6.53 3.05
C HIS A 139 -15.61 7.33 4.21
N GLY A 140 -14.75 7.81 5.11
CA GLY A 140 -15.12 8.67 6.22
C GLY A 140 -14.47 10.04 6.12
N MET A 141 -15.22 11.09 6.43
CA MET A 141 -14.72 12.46 6.47
C MET A 141 -15.51 13.29 7.51
N PRO A 142 -14.89 14.27 8.19
CA PRO A 142 -15.60 15.17 9.09
C PRO A 142 -16.62 16.03 8.32
N SER A 143 -17.80 16.24 8.89
CA SER A 143 -18.85 17.07 8.29
C SER A 143 -18.76 18.56 8.64
N SER A 144 -18.15 18.89 9.78
CA SER A 144 -18.11 20.25 10.32
C SER A 144 -16.90 21.07 9.89
N CYS A 145 -15.89 20.43 9.30
CA CYS A 145 -14.63 21.05 8.88
C CYS A 145 -13.99 20.23 7.77
N ARG A 146 -13.09 20.85 7.01
CA ARG A 146 -12.30 20.17 5.99
C ARG A 146 -11.08 19.51 6.62
N ALA A 147 -10.94 18.20 6.43
CA ALA A 147 -9.82 17.43 6.95
C ALA A 147 -8.49 17.98 6.41
N ARG A 148 -7.47 17.94 7.26
CA ARG A 148 -6.11 18.34 6.87
C ARG A 148 -5.38 17.28 6.08
N HIS A 149 -5.79 16.03 6.22
CA HIS A 149 -5.11 14.87 5.66
C HIS A 149 -6.11 13.98 4.93
N ARG A 150 -5.79 13.68 3.67
CA ARG A 150 -6.46 12.66 2.86
C ARG A 150 -5.64 11.38 2.91
N VAL A 151 -6.18 10.32 3.47
CA VAL A 151 -5.45 9.13 3.89
C VAL A 151 -6.03 7.85 3.29
N ALA A 152 -5.26 7.16 2.46
CA ALA A 152 -5.58 5.80 2.04
C ALA A 152 -4.94 4.80 3.02
N ILE A 153 -5.74 3.92 3.61
CA ILE A 153 -5.25 2.85 4.48
C ILE A 153 -5.29 1.55 3.69
N ILE A 154 -4.12 1.00 3.37
CA ILE A 154 -3.97 -0.21 2.57
C ILE A 154 -3.74 -1.40 3.49
N VAL A 155 -4.67 -2.36 3.44
CA VAL A 155 -4.66 -3.57 4.28
C VAL A 155 -4.49 -4.80 3.39
N PRO A 156 -3.30 -5.42 3.33
CA PRO A 156 -3.13 -6.70 2.65
C PRO A 156 -3.88 -7.80 3.41
N TYR A 157 -4.65 -8.62 2.70
CA TYR A 157 -5.65 -9.47 3.33
C TYR A 157 -5.80 -10.84 2.65
N ARG A 158 -6.06 -11.87 3.46
CA ARG A 158 -6.58 -13.18 3.05
C ARG A 158 -7.07 -13.96 4.27
N ASP A 159 -8.26 -14.56 4.21
CA ASP A 159 -8.79 -15.51 5.20
C ASP A 159 -8.74 -15.05 6.68
N ARG A 160 -8.99 -13.76 6.94
CA ARG A 160 -8.84 -13.14 8.28
C ARG A 160 -10.06 -12.31 8.70
N GLU A 161 -11.27 -12.75 8.33
CA GLU A 161 -12.51 -11.94 8.44
C GLU A 161 -12.76 -11.40 9.86
N SER A 162 -12.57 -12.21 10.89
CA SER A 162 -12.73 -11.77 12.27
C SER A 162 -11.79 -10.62 12.64
N HIS A 163 -10.50 -10.73 12.25
CA HIS A 163 -9.50 -9.68 12.48
C HIS A 163 -9.87 -8.41 11.70
N LEU A 164 -10.30 -8.55 10.45
CA LEU A 164 -10.75 -7.41 9.64
C LEU A 164 -11.92 -6.69 10.29
N ARG A 165 -12.95 -7.41 10.76
CA ARG A 165 -14.12 -6.78 11.40
C ARG A 165 -13.75 -6.08 12.71
N THR A 166 -12.85 -6.66 13.50
CA THR A 166 -12.27 -6.00 14.68
C THR A 166 -11.47 -4.75 14.30
N LEU A 167 -10.63 -4.83 13.27
CA LEU A 167 -9.85 -3.70 12.77
C LEU A 167 -10.76 -2.54 12.34
N LEU A 168 -11.76 -2.83 11.51
CA LEU A 168 -12.71 -1.82 11.02
C LEU A 168 -13.45 -1.15 12.18
N HIS A 169 -13.88 -1.92 13.18
CA HIS A 169 -14.52 -1.37 14.38
C HIS A 169 -13.62 -0.34 15.09
N ASN A 170 -12.35 -0.68 15.30
CA ASN A 170 -11.42 0.23 15.97
C ASN A 170 -11.03 1.43 15.08
N LEU A 171 -10.69 1.18 13.81
CA LEU A 171 -10.19 2.22 12.92
C LEU A 171 -11.26 3.24 12.54
N HIS A 172 -12.50 2.85 12.24
CA HIS A 172 -13.52 3.84 11.87
C HIS A 172 -13.80 4.83 13.02
N SER A 173 -13.88 4.33 14.25
CA SER A 173 -14.00 5.17 15.44
C SER A 173 -12.80 6.10 15.63
N LEU A 174 -11.58 5.56 15.50
CA LEU A 174 -10.35 6.31 15.70
C LEU A 174 -10.20 7.44 14.66
N LEU A 175 -10.32 7.12 13.38
CA LEU A 175 -9.99 8.03 12.28
C LEU A 175 -10.96 9.21 12.21
N MET A 176 -12.21 9.00 12.59
CA MET A 176 -13.18 10.09 12.74
C MET A 176 -12.86 10.99 13.92
N LYS A 177 -12.43 10.45 15.08
CA LYS A 177 -11.94 11.28 16.19
C LYS A 177 -10.71 12.09 15.80
N GLN A 178 -9.86 11.52 14.95
CA GLN A 178 -8.70 12.20 14.38
C GLN A 178 -9.05 13.19 13.25
N GLN A 179 -10.34 13.30 12.87
CA GLN A 179 -10.84 14.21 11.83
C GLN A 179 -10.16 14.01 10.46
N MET A 180 -9.96 12.75 10.07
CA MET A 180 -9.35 12.37 8.80
C MET A 180 -10.38 12.30 7.67
N ASP A 181 -9.95 12.62 6.44
CA ASP A 181 -10.63 12.22 5.20
C ASP A 181 -9.93 10.92 4.74
N TYR A 182 -10.59 9.77 4.87
CA TYR A 182 -9.92 8.48 4.72
C TYR A 182 -10.80 7.40 4.08
N ALA A 183 -10.16 6.43 3.44
CA ALA A 183 -10.80 5.17 3.07
C ALA A 183 -9.88 4.00 3.41
N ILE A 184 -10.49 2.83 3.67
CA ILE A 184 -9.78 1.58 3.96
C ILE A 184 -9.89 0.67 2.75
N PHE A 185 -8.75 0.33 2.18
CA PHE A 185 -8.57 -0.50 1.00
C PHE A 185 -8.14 -1.89 1.44
N VAL A 186 -9.07 -2.83 1.47
CA VAL A 186 -8.77 -4.24 1.74
C VAL A 186 -8.32 -4.89 0.43
N VAL A 187 -7.06 -5.29 0.37
CA VAL A 187 -6.46 -5.89 -0.83
C VAL A 187 -6.38 -7.40 -0.63
N GLU A 188 -7.36 -8.11 -1.17
CA GLU A 188 -7.51 -9.54 -0.97
C GLU A 188 -6.65 -10.32 -1.98
N GLN A 189 -5.83 -11.25 -1.48
CA GLN A 189 -5.13 -12.20 -2.33
C GLN A 189 -5.98 -13.42 -2.55
N ILE A 190 -6.04 -13.86 -3.81
CA ILE A 190 -6.69 -15.12 -4.18
C ILE A 190 -6.15 -16.30 -3.36
N ALA A 191 -7.03 -17.29 -3.15
CA ALA A 191 -6.67 -18.51 -2.46
C ALA A 191 -5.60 -19.31 -3.23
N ASN A 192 -4.95 -20.24 -2.53
CA ASN A 192 -4.01 -21.23 -3.09
C ASN A 192 -2.65 -20.70 -3.63
N GLU A 193 -2.33 -19.43 -3.42
CA GLU A 193 -0.98 -18.90 -3.64
C GLU A 193 -0.23 -18.61 -2.33
N THR A 194 1.10 -18.55 -2.37
CA THR A 194 1.88 -18.05 -1.23
C THR A 194 1.52 -16.58 -0.99
N PHE A 195 1.27 -16.19 0.26
CA PHE A 195 0.89 -14.81 0.56
C PHE A 195 2.04 -13.84 0.23
N ASN A 196 1.73 -12.71 -0.41
CA ASN A 196 2.73 -11.68 -0.73
C ASN A 196 2.25 -10.32 -0.22
N ARG A 197 2.59 -10.03 1.05
CA ARG A 197 2.17 -8.84 1.78
C ARG A 197 2.56 -7.55 1.05
N ALA A 198 3.84 -7.43 0.68
CA ALA A 198 4.40 -6.25 0.03
C ALA A 198 3.77 -5.97 -1.34
N LYS A 199 3.57 -7.01 -2.15
CA LYS A 199 2.92 -6.87 -3.46
C LYS A 199 1.47 -6.42 -3.34
N LEU A 200 0.72 -6.90 -2.35
CA LEU A 200 -0.63 -6.43 -2.08
C LEU A 200 -0.66 -4.96 -1.64
N MET A 201 0.33 -4.50 -0.88
CA MET A 201 0.48 -3.09 -0.54
C MET A 201 0.72 -2.22 -1.78
N ASN A 202 1.58 -2.68 -2.70
CA ASN A 202 1.81 -2.05 -4.00
C ASN A 202 0.54 -2.00 -4.87
N VAL A 203 -0.22 -3.10 -4.92
CA VAL A 203 -1.52 -3.17 -5.63
C VAL A 203 -2.51 -2.17 -5.03
N GLY A 204 -2.65 -2.15 -3.70
CA GLY A 204 -3.54 -1.22 -3.02
C GLY A 204 -3.19 0.24 -3.27
N TYR A 205 -1.90 0.59 -3.27
CA TYR A 205 -1.44 1.92 -3.68
C TYR A 205 -1.88 2.25 -5.12
N ALA A 206 -1.58 1.36 -6.07
CA ALA A 206 -1.85 1.57 -7.48
C ALA A 206 -3.34 1.70 -7.80
N GLU A 207 -4.21 1.01 -7.07
CA GLU A 207 -5.66 1.15 -7.23
C GLU A 207 -6.21 2.38 -6.49
N ALA A 208 -5.73 2.67 -5.28
CA ALA A 208 -6.23 3.79 -4.48
C ALA A 208 -6.03 5.14 -5.18
N ILE A 209 -4.90 5.36 -5.85
CA ILE A 209 -4.61 6.62 -6.57
C ILE A 209 -5.53 6.87 -7.77
N LYS A 210 -6.26 5.85 -8.25
CA LYS A 210 -7.23 6.00 -9.33
C LYS A 210 -8.55 6.58 -8.85
N LEU A 211 -8.86 6.43 -7.56
CA LEU A 211 -10.18 6.73 -7.01
C LEU A 211 -10.26 8.10 -6.33
N TYR A 212 -9.14 8.61 -5.81
CA TYR A 212 -9.12 9.87 -5.07
C TYR A 212 -7.70 10.43 -4.95
N ASP A 213 -7.58 11.75 -4.76
CA ASP A 213 -6.30 12.44 -4.62
C ASP A 213 -5.73 12.29 -3.19
N TRP A 214 -5.32 11.06 -2.84
CA TRP A 214 -4.74 10.74 -1.55
C TRP A 214 -3.37 11.40 -1.36
N GLN A 215 -3.14 11.94 -0.17
CA GLN A 215 -1.87 12.59 0.20
C GLN A 215 -0.96 11.64 0.97
N CYS A 216 -1.56 10.75 1.75
CA CYS A 216 -0.90 9.86 2.68
C CYS A 216 -1.38 8.43 2.50
N PHE A 217 -0.44 7.49 2.53
CA PHE A 217 -0.70 6.06 2.48
C PHE A 217 -0.23 5.42 3.78
N ILE A 218 -1.16 4.75 4.45
CA ILE A 218 -0.87 3.94 5.63
C ILE A 218 -0.93 2.48 5.21
N PHE A 219 0.20 1.79 5.31
CA PHE A 219 0.28 0.36 5.05
C PHE A 219 0.12 -0.37 6.38
N HIS A 220 -0.91 -1.21 6.50
CA HIS A 220 -1.44 -1.61 7.80
C HIS A 220 -1.73 -3.11 7.87
N ASP A 221 -1.11 -3.81 8.83
CA ASP A 221 -1.41 -5.22 9.09
C ASP A 221 -2.77 -5.39 9.76
N VAL A 222 -3.57 -6.32 9.25
CA VAL A 222 -4.97 -6.51 9.68
C VAL A 222 -5.15 -6.82 11.18
N ASP A 223 -4.11 -7.29 11.86
CA ASP A 223 -4.12 -7.70 13.26
C ASP A 223 -3.45 -6.70 14.23
N LEU A 224 -3.10 -5.49 13.77
CA LEU A 224 -2.52 -4.45 14.64
C LEU A 224 -3.53 -3.36 14.99
N LEU A 225 -3.93 -3.31 16.26
CA LEU A 225 -4.90 -2.33 16.76
C LEU A 225 -4.20 -1.20 17.52
N PRO A 226 -4.61 0.07 17.32
CA PRO A 226 -4.03 1.20 18.05
C PRO A 226 -4.57 1.29 19.48
N GLU A 227 -3.67 1.47 20.46
CA GLU A 227 -4.02 1.63 21.88
C GLU A 227 -4.01 3.09 22.36
N ASP A 228 -3.60 4.04 21.51
CA ASP A 228 -3.52 5.46 21.86
C ASP A 228 -3.95 6.32 20.66
N ASP A 229 -4.97 7.16 20.84
CA ASP A 229 -5.55 7.96 19.77
C ASP A 229 -4.67 9.15 19.35
N ARG A 230 -3.59 9.43 20.08
CA ARG A 230 -2.56 10.42 19.72
C ARG A 230 -1.58 9.88 18.68
N ASN A 231 -1.60 8.58 18.37
CA ASN A 231 -0.92 8.03 17.20
C ASN A 231 -1.70 8.40 15.93
N LEU A 232 -1.52 9.64 15.46
CA LEU A 232 -2.27 10.21 14.34
C LEU A 232 -2.01 9.45 13.04
N TYR A 233 -3.04 8.97 12.35
CA TYR A 233 -2.94 8.28 11.05
C TYR A 233 -2.74 9.28 9.89
N SER A 234 -1.71 10.12 9.98
CA SER A 234 -1.28 11.06 8.94
C SER A 234 0.21 10.92 8.62
N CYS A 235 0.66 11.44 7.48
CA CYS A 235 2.05 11.32 7.07
C CYS A 235 2.84 12.56 7.47
N PRO A 236 3.97 12.42 8.20
CA PRO A 236 4.91 13.50 8.41
C PRO A 236 5.91 13.64 7.24
N ASP A 237 6.83 14.61 7.35
CA ASP A 237 7.85 14.90 6.33
C ASP A 237 8.81 13.73 6.06
N GLN A 238 8.97 12.83 7.03
CA GLN A 238 9.76 11.61 6.90
C GLN A 238 8.85 10.38 6.98
N PRO A 239 9.16 9.28 6.27
CA PRO A 239 8.42 8.03 6.41
C PRO A 239 8.39 7.56 7.87
N ARG A 240 7.21 7.21 8.35
CA ARG A 240 6.98 6.95 9.78
C ARG A 240 6.61 5.50 10.02
N HIS A 241 7.33 4.87 10.94
CA HIS A 241 6.91 3.60 11.55
C HIS A 241 5.89 3.90 12.67
N MET A 242 4.71 3.30 12.61
CA MET A 242 3.60 3.60 13.54
C MET A 242 3.44 2.54 14.64
N SER A 243 3.86 1.29 14.40
CA SER A 243 3.77 0.17 15.33
C SER A 243 5.04 -0.01 16.17
N VAL A 244 5.52 1.07 16.79
CA VAL A 244 6.78 1.09 17.54
C VAL A 244 6.73 0.31 18.87
N ALA A 245 5.54 0.08 19.41
CA ALA A 245 5.35 -0.58 20.70
C ALA A 245 4.13 -1.53 20.61
N VAL A 246 4.39 -2.78 20.23
CA VAL A 246 3.35 -3.83 20.10
C VAL A 246 3.40 -4.74 21.33
N ASP A 247 2.24 -5.14 21.84
CA ASP A 247 2.06 -5.97 23.03
C ASP A 247 2.81 -7.32 22.95
N LYS A 248 2.79 -7.96 21.79
CA LYS A 248 3.52 -9.21 21.46
C LYS A 248 5.02 -9.09 21.67
N PHE A 249 5.56 -7.88 21.56
CA PHE A 249 6.98 -7.57 21.79
C PHE A 249 7.18 -6.84 23.13
N HIS A 250 6.23 -6.96 24.07
CA HIS A 250 6.23 -6.31 25.37
C HIS A 250 6.42 -4.79 25.28
N TYR A 251 5.80 -4.17 24.27
CA TYR A 251 5.88 -2.73 24.01
C TYR A 251 7.32 -2.24 23.80
N ARG A 252 8.17 -3.08 23.20
CA ARG A 252 9.55 -2.74 22.82
C ARG A 252 9.76 -2.97 21.33
N LEU A 253 10.57 -2.12 20.70
CA LEU A 253 11.05 -2.39 19.35
C LEU A 253 11.86 -3.69 19.35
N PRO A 254 11.57 -4.64 18.44
CA PRO A 254 12.39 -5.84 18.26
C PRO A 254 13.85 -5.52 17.89
N TYR A 255 14.05 -4.53 17.00
CA TYR A 255 15.36 -4.02 16.57
C TYR A 255 15.20 -2.64 15.93
N GLY A 256 16.29 -1.85 15.86
CA GLY A 256 16.21 -0.41 15.55
C GLY A 256 15.80 -0.05 14.12
N SER A 257 16.01 -0.94 13.15
CA SER A 257 15.67 -0.71 11.75
C SER A 257 14.28 -1.22 11.35
N ILE A 258 13.54 -1.84 12.27
CA ILE A 258 12.22 -2.43 11.97
C ILE A 258 11.27 -1.39 11.37
N PHE A 259 10.59 -1.78 10.30
CA PHE A 259 9.64 -0.93 9.60
C PHE A 259 8.37 -1.69 9.17
N GLY A 260 8.19 -2.91 9.70
CA GLY A 260 7.00 -3.75 9.52
C GLY A 260 5.83 -3.34 10.41
N GLY A 261 4.73 -4.10 10.33
CA GLY A 261 3.49 -3.79 11.04
C GLY A 261 2.71 -2.67 10.35
N ILE A 262 2.88 -1.43 10.82
CA ILE A 262 2.19 -0.26 10.30
C ILE A 262 3.21 0.82 9.93
N SER A 263 3.17 1.29 8.68
CA SER A 263 4.00 2.40 8.20
C SER A 263 3.18 3.45 7.46
N ALA A 264 3.65 4.70 7.48
CA ALA A 264 3.02 5.84 6.82
C ALA A 264 4.01 6.51 5.87
N LEU A 265 3.62 6.65 4.61
CA LEU A 265 4.39 7.33 3.57
C LEU A 265 3.50 8.28 2.79
N THR A 266 3.99 9.49 2.51
CA THR A 266 3.35 10.35 1.52
C THR A 266 3.45 9.72 0.14
N ARG A 267 2.58 10.14 -0.78
CA ARG A 267 2.67 9.74 -2.19
C ARG A 267 4.09 9.89 -2.74
N ALA A 268 4.67 11.08 -2.55
CA ALA A 268 6.00 11.41 -3.02
C ALA A 268 7.09 10.53 -2.39
N GLN A 269 7.00 10.24 -1.07
CA GLN A 269 7.95 9.34 -0.41
C GLN A 269 7.87 7.91 -0.98
N PHE A 270 6.65 7.41 -1.21
CA PHE A 270 6.43 6.06 -1.72
C PHE A 270 6.89 5.90 -3.17
N GLU A 271 6.58 6.87 -4.04
CA GLU A 271 7.04 6.91 -5.43
C GLU A 271 8.57 7.04 -5.49
N LYS A 272 9.18 7.85 -4.62
CA LYS A 272 10.64 8.06 -4.57
C LYS A 272 11.42 6.77 -4.31
N ILE A 273 10.93 5.91 -3.41
CA ILE A 273 11.56 4.62 -3.11
C ILE A 273 11.09 3.49 -4.04
N ASN A 274 10.26 3.81 -5.03
CA ASN A 274 9.64 2.85 -5.93
C ASN A 274 8.89 1.72 -5.18
N GLY A 275 8.18 2.10 -4.11
CA GLY A 275 7.34 1.22 -3.30
C GLY A 275 8.06 0.03 -2.67
N PHE A 276 7.29 -1.02 -2.38
CA PHE A 276 7.81 -2.28 -1.82
C PHE A 276 8.39 -3.19 -2.91
N SER A 277 9.25 -4.15 -2.54
CA SER A 277 9.61 -5.26 -3.44
C SER A 277 8.44 -6.22 -3.64
N ASN A 278 8.29 -6.71 -4.87
CA ASN A 278 7.27 -7.71 -5.22
C ASN A 278 7.75 -9.15 -5.05
N ASP A 279 9.01 -9.37 -4.68
CA ASP A 279 9.66 -10.68 -4.74
C ASP A 279 9.62 -11.47 -3.42
N TYR A 280 9.06 -10.87 -2.37
CA TYR A 280 8.91 -11.49 -1.05
C TYR A 280 7.62 -12.32 -0.97
N TRP A 281 7.77 -13.62 -1.26
CA TRP A 281 6.69 -14.61 -1.13
C TRP A 281 6.82 -15.36 0.20
N GLY A 282 5.83 -15.21 1.07
CA GLY A 282 5.81 -15.82 2.40
C GLY A 282 6.16 -14.82 3.49
N TRP A 283 6.74 -15.31 4.58
CA TRP A 283 7.02 -14.49 5.76
C TRP A 283 8.44 -13.91 5.74
N GLY A 284 8.53 -12.58 5.81
CA GLY A 284 9.68 -11.83 6.31
C GLY A 284 10.60 -11.23 5.26
N GLY A 285 11.26 -10.13 5.66
CA GLY A 285 12.32 -9.45 4.92
C GLY A 285 11.85 -8.33 4.00
N GLU A 286 10.54 -8.25 3.72
CA GLU A 286 9.99 -7.21 2.84
C GLU A 286 9.95 -5.83 3.50
N ASP A 287 9.76 -5.81 4.83
CA ASP A 287 9.79 -4.60 5.64
C ASP A 287 11.21 -4.10 5.91
N ASP A 288 12.18 -5.01 6.03
CA ASP A 288 13.61 -4.69 6.08
C ASP A 288 14.11 -4.12 4.75
N ASP A 289 13.67 -4.65 3.61
CA ASP A 289 13.93 -4.05 2.29
C ASP A 289 13.35 -2.64 2.22
N LEU A 290 12.08 -2.45 2.60
CA LEU A 290 11.49 -1.11 2.63
C LEU A 290 12.30 -0.14 3.52
N SER A 291 12.75 -0.60 4.68
CA SER A 291 13.58 0.20 5.60
C SER A 291 14.90 0.61 4.95
N THR A 292 15.52 -0.31 4.21
CA THR A 292 16.76 -0.08 3.44
C THR A 292 16.53 0.95 2.33
N ARG A 293 15.48 0.80 1.52
CA ARG A 293 15.15 1.73 0.43
C ARG A 293 14.94 3.15 0.93
N ARG A 294 14.16 3.30 2.01
CA ARG A 294 13.95 4.59 2.68
C ARG A 294 15.27 5.20 3.17
N SER A 295 16.14 4.38 3.77
CA SER A 295 17.40 4.86 4.36
C SER A 295 18.40 5.30 3.29
N ALA A 296 18.47 4.59 2.17
CA ALA A 296 19.29 4.97 1.01
C ALA A 296 18.88 6.35 0.45
N GLU A 297 17.59 6.65 0.41
CA GLU A 297 17.06 7.92 -0.09
C GLU A 297 17.20 9.11 0.89
N GLY A 298 17.37 8.83 2.19
CA GLY A 298 17.59 9.83 3.24
C GLY A 298 19.06 10.20 3.45
N GLY A 299 19.99 9.38 2.94
CA GLY A 299 21.42 9.66 2.93
C GLY A 299 21.78 10.56 1.75
N GLY A 300 22.03 11.84 2.00
CA GLY A 300 22.62 12.71 0.98
C GLY A 300 24.03 12.26 0.63
N GLY A 301 24.18 11.45 -0.42
CA GLY A 301 25.46 11.03 -0.96
C GLY A 301 25.39 9.64 -1.56
N GLU A 302 25.69 9.58 -2.86
CA GLU A 302 25.67 8.41 -3.75
C GLU A 302 24.29 8.13 -4.38
N GLU A 303 24.23 8.31 -5.70
CA GLU A 303 23.16 7.82 -6.57
C GLU A 303 23.07 6.29 -6.41
N GLY A 304 22.33 5.85 -5.39
CA GLY A 304 22.03 4.46 -5.13
C GLY A 304 21.30 3.86 -6.34
N CYS A 305 21.65 2.62 -6.67
CA CYS A 305 21.08 1.83 -7.76
C CYS A 305 19.60 2.14 -7.95
N GLY A 306 19.24 2.80 -9.05
CA GLY A 306 17.85 3.14 -9.33
C GLY A 306 16.99 1.88 -9.23
N PHE A 307 16.00 1.88 -8.34
CA PHE A 307 15.06 0.78 -8.24
C PHE A 307 14.29 0.69 -9.57
N PRO A 308 14.21 -0.49 -10.21
CA PRO A 308 13.56 -0.62 -11.50
C PRO A 308 12.10 -0.15 -11.38
N PRO A 309 11.61 0.71 -12.28
CA PRO A 309 10.31 1.37 -12.13
C PRO A 309 9.19 0.37 -11.91
N PHE A 310 8.19 0.77 -11.12
CA PHE A 310 6.88 0.12 -10.93
C PHE A 310 6.30 -0.33 -12.29
N THR A 311 6.67 -1.52 -12.73
CA THR A 311 6.26 -2.08 -14.01
C THR A 311 5.98 -3.56 -13.78
N GLY A 312 4.82 -4.02 -14.25
CA GLY A 312 4.45 -5.44 -14.17
C GLY A 312 3.58 -5.87 -12.99
N ILE A 313 2.61 -5.05 -12.56
CA ILE A 313 1.48 -5.59 -11.78
C ILE A 313 0.46 -6.16 -12.79
N THR A 314 0.62 -7.42 -13.16
CA THR A 314 -0.47 -8.17 -13.79
C THR A 314 -1.53 -8.40 -12.70
N VAL A 315 -2.71 -7.84 -12.91
CA VAL A 315 -3.85 -7.93 -11.98
C VAL A 315 -4.42 -9.35 -12.05
N GLY A 316 -3.77 -10.26 -11.34
CA GLY A 316 -4.29 -11.59 -10.98
C GLY A 316 -4.81 -11.62 -9.54
N TYR A 317 -5.26 -10.48 -9.03
CA TYR A 317 -5.78 -10.32 -7.67
C TYR A 317 -7.28 -10.02 -7.75
N GLU A 318 -8.07 -10.73 -6.95
CA GLU A 318 -9.50 -10.51 -6.82
C GLU A 318 -9.69 -9.24 -5.99
N MET A 319 -9.90 -8.12 -6.70
CA MET A 319 -10.54 -6.88 -6.28
C MET A 319 -10.11 -6.28 -4.93
N VAL A 320 -9.66 -5.02 -4.98
CA VAL A 320 -9.71 -4.12 -3.81
C VAL A 320 -11.16 -4.03 -3.36
N ARG A 321 -11.48 -4.64 -2.21
CA ARG A 321 -12.83 -4.57 -1.64
C ARG A 321 -12.95 -3.25 -0.89
N LEU A 322 -13.56 -2.28 -1.56
CA LEU A 322 -14.17 -1.15 -0.88
C LEU A 322 -15.45 -1.69 -0.22
N LEU A 323 -15.58 -1.55 1.09
CA LEU A 323 -16.72 -2.13 1.85
C LEU A 323 -18.04 -1.65 1.23
N GLU A 324 -18.73 -2.56 0.53
CA GLU A 324 -20.04 -2.29 -0.06
C GLU A 324 -21.09 -2.14 1.05
N LYS A 325 -22.00 -1.16 0.93
CA LYS A 325 -23.27 -1.24 1.66
C LYS A 325 -24.10 -2.37 1.01
N PRO A 326 -24.58 -3.39 1.75
CA PRO A 326 -25.59 -4.30 1.24
C PRO A 326 -26.79 -3.46 0.83
N MET A 327 -27.15 -3.57 -0.44
CA MET A 327 -28.48 -3.21 -0.92
C MET A 327 -29.48 -3.86 0.02
N LEU A 328 -30.29 -3.04 0.69
CA LEU A 328 -31.50 -3.46 1.37
C LEU A 328 -32.27 -4.37 0.40
N LYS A 329 -32.22 -5.68 0.63
CA LYS A 329 -33.18 -6.59 0.03
C LYS A 329 -34.52 -6.21 0.62
N ASN A 330 -35.33 -5.49 -0.15
CA ASN A 330 -36.74 -5.30 0.14
C ASN A 330 -37.36 -6.68 0.44
N THR A 331 -37.73 -6.88 1.70
CA THR A 331 -38.71 -7.88 2.12
C THR A 331 -40.11 -7.35 1.94
#